data_AF-A0A7Y7AEU8-F1
#
_entry.id   AF-A0A7Y7AEU8-F1
#
_cell.length_a   1.000
_cell.length_b   1.000
_cell.length_c   1.000
_cell.angle_alpha   90.00
_cell.angle_beta   90.00
_cell.angle_gamma   90.00
#
_symmetry.space_group_name_H-M   'P 1'
#
loop_
_entity.id
_entity.type
_entity.pdbx_description
1 polymer ?
#
loop_
_entity_poly.entity_id
_entity_poly.type
_entity_poly.pdbx_seq_one_letter_code
_entity_poly.pdbx_strand_id
1 'polypeptide(L)'
;MTLEELRQSGHIIFECISGSRAYGLDTPQSDTDIRGVFILPKEMYYSMDYVDQISNPSNDIVFYELTKFLSLCAKNNPNILEILYVSEEYVLQEHPIFQEIRFFPFLSKKCKQSFANYTYTQIKKARGLEKKIVNPIDKERKGVLDFCFVYDEGKSIRLKQFLKDKDVDQANCGLSSVPHFRGCYNIFESIEIPYKGIVKKEDSNDVSTSSIPKGEKPIGLMYFNKDGYSTYCKKYKEYWEWVELRNEERFKTTQAHGKNYDSKNMMHTIRLLRVAKEIAEEGKLNVKRPDRDFLLNVKMGTYEYDDLLAQAKEMKEELSTLYENSTLPDQPDIDKVNELLVKVRSEFYSLDE
;
A
#
# COMPACT_ATOMS: atom_id res chain seq x y z
N MET A 1 8.04 -22.10 -11.68
CA MET A 1 9.39 -21.68 -11.30
C MET A 1 9.34 -20.82 -10.04
N THR A 2 9.99 -21.24 -8.94
CA THR A 2 10.19 -20.47 -7.71
C THR A 2 11.48 -19.64 -7.76
N LEU A 3 11.72 -18.77 -6.76
CA LEU A 3 12.98 -18.00 -6.69
C LEU A 3 14.20 -18.90 -6.48
N GLU A 4 14.08 -19.95 -5.67
CA GLU A 4 15.16 -20.92 -5.44
C GLU A 4 15.50 -21.69 -6.72
N GLU A 5 14.47 -22.16 -7.44
CA GLU A 5 14.63 -22.81 -8.75
C GLU A 5 15.30 -21.86 -9.75
N LEU A 6 14.87 -20.59 -9.81
CA LEU A 6 15.48 -19.61 -10.72
C LEU A 6 16.96 -19.40 -10.43
N ARG A 7 17.36 -19.31 -9.16
CA ARG A 7 18.77 -19.13 -8.75
C ARG A 7 19.67 -20.29 -9.18
N GLN A 8 19.13 -21.50 -9.21
CA GLN A 8 19.86 -22.71 -9.60
C GLN A 8 19.79 -22.98 -11.11
N SER A 9 18.91 -22.29 -11.84
CA SER A 9 18.62 -22.58 -13.24
C SER A 9 19.71 -22.13 -14.22
N GLY A 10 20.51 -21.11 -13.89
CA GLY A 10 21.42 -20.46 -14.86
C GLY A 10 20.73 -19.46 -15.81
N HIS A 11 19.41 -19.26 -15.69
CA HIS A 11 18.62 -18.41 -16.59
C HIS A 11 18.58 -16.92 -16.23
N ILE A 12 19.30 -16.50 -15.18
CA ILE A 12 19.40 -15.09 -14.79
C ILE A 12 20.41 -14.39 -15.71
N ILE A 13 19.97 -13.35 -16.43
CA ILE A 13 20.83 -12.58 -17.33
C ILE A 13 21.27 -11.24 -16.73
N PHE A 14 20.60 -10.76 -15.68
CA PHE A 14 21.00 -9.56 -14.96
C PHE A 14 20.48 -9.57 -13.53
N GLU A 15 21.27 -9.05 -12.60
CA GLU A 15 20.89 -8.83 -11.21
C GLU A 15 21.63 -7.63 -10.63
N CYS A 16 20.93 -6.77 -9.92
CA CYS A 16 21.51 -5.61 -9.24
C CYS A 16 20.84 -5.31 -7.89
N ILE A 17 21.57 -4.60 -7.04
CA ILE A 17 21.00 -3.86 -5.92
C ILE A 17 20.32 -2.61 -6.48
N SER A 18 19.08 -2.36 -6.05
CA SER A 18 18.26 -1.23 -6.47
C SER A 18 17.79 -0.42 -5.25
N GLY A 19 16.82 0.47 -5.43
CA GLY A 19 16.22 1.18 -4.30
C GLY A 19 17.20 2.14 -3.61
N SER A 20 16.97 2.43 -2.33
CA SER A 20 17.69 3.51 -1.65
C SER A 20 19.21 3.38 -1.70
N ARG A 21 19.76 2.16 -1.70
CA ARG A 21 21.21 1.94 -1.81
C ARG A 21 21.76 2.41 -3.16
N ALA A 22 21.16 1.99 -4.27
CA ALA A 22 21.58 2.42 -5.61
C ALA A 22 21.45 3.94 -5.80
N TYR A 23 20.41 4.54 -5.19
CA TYR A 23 20.21 5.99 -5.22
C TYR A 23 21.13 6.77 -4.25
N GLY A 24 21.87 6.10 -3.37
CA GLY A 24 22.67 6.73 -2.31
C GLY A 24 21.84 7.37 -1.20
N LEU A 25 20.59 6.94 -1.01
CA LEU A 25 19.61 7.44 -0.03
C LEU A 25 19.36 6.46 1.12
N ASP A 26 20.20 5.44 1.24
CA ASP A 26 20.16 4.47 2.32
C ASP A 26 20.62 5.08 3.65
N THR A 27 20.08 4.48 4.71
CA THR A 27 20.40 4.72 6.12
C THR A 27 20.78 3.37 6.73
N PRO A 28 21.35 3.31 7.94
CA PRO A 28 21.72 2.04 8.57
C PRO A 28 20.57 1.02 8.69
N GLN A 29 19.32 1.49 8.66
CA GLN A 29 18.09 0.71 8.73
C GLN A 29 17.48 0.37 7.35
N SER A 30 18.09 0.83 6.26
CA SER A 30 17.52 0.60 4.93
C SER A 30 17.67 -0.86 4.50
N ASP A 31 16.56 -1.38 3.97
CA ASP A 31 16.45 -2.66 3.29
C ASP A 31 17.36 -2.72 2.06
N THR A 32 17.57 -3.94 1.57
CA THR A 32 18.29 -4.19 0.32
C THR A 32 17.29 -4.70 -0.70
N ASP A 33 16.93 -3.83 -1.64
CA ASP A 33 16.14 -4.22 -2.81
C ASP A 33 17.04 -4.87 -3.86
N ILE A 34 16.70 -6.08 -4.30
CA ILE A 34 17.34 -6.77 -5.42
C ILE A 34 16.35 -6.82 -6.59
N ARG A 35 16.84 -6.47 -7.77
CA ARG A 35 16.09 -6.60 -9.02
C ARG A 35 16.90 -7.39 -10.01
N GLY A 36 16.23 -8.19 -10.83
CA GLY A 36 16.91 -8.93 -11.89
C GLY A 36 16.03 -9.21 -13.09
N VAL A 37 16.67 -9.74 -14.13
CA VAL A 37 16.06 -10.12 -15.39
C VAL A 37 16.48 -11.56 -15.69
N PHE A 38 15.51 -12.36 -16.11
CA PHE A 38 15.75 -13.75 -16.48
C PHE A 38 15.05 -14.09 -17.80
N ILE A 39 15.56 -15.11 -18.47
CA ILE A 39 14.95 -15.69 -19.67
C ILE A 39 14.39 -17.04 -19.29
N LEU A 40 13.06 -17.21 -19.32
CA LEU A 40 12.45 -18.51 -19.01
C LEU A 40 13.09 -19.65 -19.83
N PRO A 41 13.25 -20.86 -19.26
CA PRO A 41 13.61 -22.04 -20.02
C PRO A 41 12.69 -22.22 -21.23
N LYS A 42 13.28 -22.64 -22.36
CA LYS A 42 12.60 -22.73 -23.67
C LYS A 42 11.28 -23.52 -23.59
N GLU A 43 11.29 -24.65 -22.89
CA GLU A 43 10.10 -25.49 -22.70
C GLU A 43 8.99 -24.78 -21.92
N MET A 44 9.32 -24.08 -20.83
CA MET A 44 8.34 -23.31 -20.03
C MET A 44 7.82 -22.09 -20.79
N TYR A 45 8.65 -21.48 -21.64
CA TYR A 45 8.21 -20.34 -22.47
C TYR A 45 7.11 -20.73 -23.46
N TYR A 46 7.16 -21.94 -24.02
CA TYR A 46 6.14 -22.46 -24.94
C TYR A 46 4.99 -23.20 -24.25
N SER A 47 5.07 -23.45 -22.95
CA SER A 47 4.04 -24.18 -22.20
C SER A 47 2.99 -23.25 -21.58
N MET A 48 1.99 -23.86 -20.94
CA MET A 48 0.99 -23.14 -20.15
C MET A 48 1.53 -22.67 -18.78
N ASP A 49 2.79 -22.97 -18.46
CA ASP A 49 3.45 -22.66 -17.18
C ASP A 49 4.30 -21.37 -17.26
N TYR A 50 3.96 -20.47 -18.18
CA TYR A 50 4.66 -19.19 -18.35
C TYR A 50 4.60 -18.35 -17.07
N VAL A 51 5.76 -17.88 -16.60
CA VAL A 51 5.91 -17.01 -15.42
C VAL A 51 6.57 -15.69 -15.84
N ASP A 52 5.84 -14.59 -15.76
CA ASP A 52 6.32 -13.27 -16.21
C ASP A 52 7.15 -12.51 -15.14
N GLN A 53 7.05 -12.94 -13.88
CA GLN A 53 7.70 -12.33 -12.74
C GLN A 53 7.82 -13.32 -11.57
N ILE A 54 8.95 -13.29 -10.86
CA ILE A 54 9.18 -14.06 -9.63
C ILE A 54 9.61 -13.08 -8.53
N SER A 55 8.96 -13.14 -7.36
CA SER A 55 9.34 -12.33 -6.20
C SER A 55 9.31 -13.09 -4.88
N ASN A 56 10.07 -12.62 -3.90
CA ASN A 56 9.94 -13.08 -2.53
C ASN A 56 8.69 -12.45 -1.85
N PRO A 57 8.22 -12.97 -0.71
CA PRO A 57 7.00 -12.48 -0.05
C PRO A 57 6.99 -10.98 0.29
N SER A 58 8.14 -10.40 0.63
CA SER A 58 8.25 -8.96 0.91
C SER A 58 8.33 -8.09 -0.35
N ASN A 59 8.59 -8.68 -1.52
CA ASN A 59 8.92 -8.02 -2.79
C ASN A 59 10.22 -7.18 -2.75
N ASP A 60 11.11 -7.46 -1.80
CA ASP A 60 12.45 -6.86 -1.79
C ASP A 60 13.32 -7.50 -2.88
N ILE A 61 13.05 -8.75 -3.26
CA ILE A 61 13.72 -9.45 -4.36
C ILE A 61 12.71 -9.71 -5.46
N VAL A 62 12.92 -9.13 -6.65
CA VAL A 62 12.01 -9.28 -7.79
C VAL A 62 12.80 -9.51 -9.08
N PHE A 63 12.48 -10.59 -9.78
CA PHE A 63 13.01 -10.92 -11.09
C PHE A 63 11.91 -10.82 -12.14
N TYR A 64 12.20 -10.16 -13.25
CA TYR A 64 11.28 -9.99 -14.38
C TYR A 64 11.70 -10.89 -15.53
N GLU A 65 10.73 -11.57 -16.12
CA GLU A 65 10.95 -12.30 -17.36
C GLU A 65 11.27 -11.30 -18.48
N LEU A 66 12.18 -11.66 -19.40
CA LEU A 66 12.68 -10.77 -20.46
C LEU A 66 11.56 -10.02 -21.21
N THR A 67 10.47 -10.71 -21.58
CA THR A 67 9.33 -10.08 -22.29
C THR A 67 8.67 -9.02 -21.42
N LYS A 68 8.44 -9.34 -20.14
CA LYS A 68 7.85 -8.42 -19.17
C LYS A 68 8.72 -7.19 -18.95
N PHE A 69 10.02 -7.41 -18.76
CA PHE A 69 11.01 -6.36 -18.55
C PHE A 69 11.04 -5.38 -19.73
N LEU A 70 11.23 -5.87 -20.96
CA LEU A 70 11.29 -5.03 -22.16
C LEU A 70 9.97 -4.29 -22.42
N SER A 71 8.81 -4.92 -22.18
CA SER A 71 7.51 -4.25 -22.25
C SER A 71 7.40 -3.08 -21.26
N LEU A 72 7.94 -3.23 -20.04
CA LEU A 72 7.92 -2.17 -19.03
C LEU A 72 8.94 -1.05 -19.34
N CYS A 73 10.11 -1.38 -19.89
CA CYS A 73 11.05 -0.40 -20.43
C CYS A 73 10.41 0.43 -21.55
N ALA A 74 9.71 -0.21 -22.50
CA ALA A 74 9.00 0.45 -23.60
C ALA A 74 7.81 1.32 -23.13
N LYS A 75 7.28 1.05 -21.93
CA LYS A 75 6.28 1.90 -21.25
C LYS A 75 6.91 3.02 -20.41
N ASN A 76 8.24 3.13 -20.42
CA ASN A 76 9.02 4.02 -19.56
C ASN A 76 8.64 3.93 -18.08
N ASN A 77 8.46 2.71 -17.55
CA ASN A 77 8.19 2.52 -16.14
C ASN A 77 9.41 2.99 -15.30
N PRO A 78 9.26 3.95 -14.37
CA PRO A 78 10.39 4.52 -13.62
C PRO A 78 11.23 3.48 -12.87
N ASN A 79 10.58 2.51 -12.22
CA ASN A 79 11.25 1.49 -11.41
C ASN A 79 11.96 0.43 -12.27
N ILE A 80 11.63 0.34 -13.55
CA ILE A 80 12.28 -0.61 -14.47
C ILE A 80 13.39 0.08 -15.23
N LEU A 81 13.16 1.32 -15.67
CA LEU A 81 14.20 2.11 -16.31
C LEU A 81 15.42 2.27 -15.39
N GLU A 82 15.24 2.50 -14.08
CA GLU A 82 16.39 2.66 -13.16
C GLU A 82 17.34 1.45 -13.18
N ILE A 83 16.84 0.24 -13.42
CA ILE A 83 17.64 -1.01 -13.47
C ILE A 83 18.72 -0.93 -14.56
N LEU A 84 18.42 -0.28 -15.69
CA LEU A 84 19.35 -0.10 -16.81
C LEU A 84 20.50 0.89 -16.49
N TYR A 85 20.30 1.76 -15.49
CA TYR A 85 21.22 2.87 -15.17
C TYR A 85 21.86 2.75 -13.79
N VAL A 86 21.73 1.58 -13.14
CA VAL A 86 22.40 1.29 -11.88
C VAL A 86 23.92 1.28 -12.10
N SER A 87 24.67 1.94 -11.21
CA SER A 87 26.14 1.96 -11.23
C SER A 87 26.72 0.55 -11.10
N GLU A 88 27.86 0.28 -11.74
CA GLU A 88 28.54 -1.02 -11.75
C GLU A 88 28.81 -1.57 -10.33
N GLU A 89 29.04 -0.70 -9.35
CA GLU A 89 29.24 -1.07 -7.93
C GLU A 89 28.03 -1.80 -7.29
N TYR A 90 26.85 -1.69 -7.90
CA TYR A 90 25.61 -2.33 -7.45
C TYR A 90 25.15 -3.45 -8.38
N VAL A 91 25.89 -3.78 -9.44
CA VAL A 91 25.60 -4.92 -10.31
C VAL A 91 26.14 -6.19 -9.64
N LEU A 92 25.28 -7.18 -9.43
CA LEU A 92 25.63 -8.45 -8.78
C LEU A 92 25.99 -9.52 -9.81
N GLN A 93 25.28 -9.53 -10.94
CA GLN A 93 25.49 -10.44 -12.06
C GLN A 93 25.04 -9.77 -13.35
N GLU A 94 25.82 -9.93 -14.42
CA GLU A 94 25.44 -9.48 -15.75
C GLU A 94 25.96 -10.47 -16.79
N HIS A 95 25.03 -11.08 -17.54
CA HIS A 95 25.36 -11.90 -18.69
C HIS A 95 25.68 -10.98 -19.89
N PRO A 96 26.68 -11.29 -20.74
CA PRO A 96 27.06 -10.45 -21.87
C PRO A 96 25.89 -10.03 -22.78
N ILE A 97 24.92 -10.93 -22.97
CA ILE A 97 23.71 -10.66 -23.77
C ILE A 97 22.85 -9.49 -23.24
N PHE A 98 22.94 -9.18 -21.95
CA PHE A 98 22.18 -8.08 -21.35
C PHE A 98 22.73 -6.71 -21.75
N GLN A 99 23.99 -6.62 -22.22
CA GLN A 99 24.59 -5.35 -22.67
C GLN A 99 23.79 -4.71 -23.81
N GLU A 100 23.22 -5.53 -24.71
CA GLU A 100 22.36 -5.03 -25.78
C GLU A 100 21.09 -4.38 -25.25
N ILE A 101 20.54 -4.91 -24.16
CA ILE A 101 19.37 -4.36 -23.48
C ILE A 101 19.76 -3.09 -22.70
N ARG A 102 20.89 -3.13 -21.98
CA ARG A 102 21.38 -2.05 -21.12
C ARG A 102 21.57 -0.75 -21.90
N PHE A 103 22.06 -0.83 -23.14
CA PHE A 103 22.32 0.33 -23.99
C PHE A 103 21.21 0.64 -25.01
N PHE A 104 20.10 -0.10 -25.00
CA PHE A 104 19.00 0.18 -25.91
C PHE A 104 18.30 1.51 -25.56
N PRO A 105 17.97 2.37 -26.55
CA PRO A 105 17.46 3.72 -26.31
C PRO A 105 15.97 3.73 -25.93
N PHE A 106 15.65 3.31 -24.71
CA PHE A 106 14.26 3.28 -24.22
C PHE A 106 13.71 4.65 -23.83
N LEU A 107 14.53 5.64 -23.47
CA LEU A 107 14.02 6.93 -22.97
C LEU A 107 13.23 7.68 -24.06
N SER A 108 12.08 8.23 -23.67
CA SER A 108 11.18 8.94 -24.59
C SER A 108 10.37 10.00 -23.83
N LYS A 109 9.60 10.81 -24.56
CA LYS A 109 8.68 11.79 -23.95
C LYS A 109 7.57 11.17 -23.10
N LYS A 110 7.31 9.85 -23.22
CA LYS A 110 6.42 9.11 -22.29
C LYS A 110 6.89 9.16 -20.83
N CYS A 111 8.19 9.39 -20.57
CA CYS A 111 8.71 9.57 -19.21
C CYS A 111 7.96 10.66 -18.43
N LYS A 112 7.54 11.77 -19.08
CA LYS A 112 6.71 12.81 -18.44
C LYS A 112 5.49 12.21 -17.74
N GLN A 113 4.70 11.44 -18.49
CA GLN A 113 3.45 10.89 -17.99
C GLN A 113 3.68 9.73 -17.02
N SER A 114 4.61 8.83 -17.32
CA SER A 114 4.85 7.65 -16.47
C SER A 114 5.38 8.05 -15.08
N PHE A 115 6.32 9.00 -15.01
CA PHE A 115 6.82 9.53 -13.75
C PHE A 115 5.73 10.33 -13.03
N ALA A 116 4.96 11.17 -13.72
CA ALA A 116 3.86 11.94 -13.11
C ALA A 116 2.73 11.05 -12.52
N ASN A 117 2.42 9.93 -13.16
CA ASN A 117 1.45 8.97 -12.62
C ASN A 117 1.96 8.31 -11.34
N TYR A 118 3.25 8.00 -11.30
CA TYR A 118 3.87 7.40 -10.12
C TYR A 118 3.95 8.41 -8.97
N THR A 119 4.31 9.66 -9.24
CA THR A 119 4.36 10.73 -8.23
C THR A 119 2.98 10.98 -7.62
N TYR A 120 1.91 11.00 -8.41
CA TYR A 120 0.54 11.09 -7.90
C TYR A 120 0.17 9.94 -6.95
N THR A 121 0.59 8.72 -7.29
CA THR A 121 0.41 7.55 -6.42
C THR A 121 1.17 7.69 -5.10
N GLN A 122 2.38 8.24 -5.13
CA GLN A 122 3.18 8.51 -3.92
C GLN A 122 2.55 9.62 -3.06
N ILE A 123 2.06 10.71 -3.65
CA ILE A 123 1.36 11.79 -2.93
C ILE A 123 0.10 11.25 -2.23
N LYS A 124 -0.72 10.44 -2.93
CA LYS A 124 -1.87 9.75 -2.32
C LYS A 124 -1.46 8.88 -1.14
N LYS A 125 -0.36 8.12 -1.29
CA LYS A 125 0.21 7.33 -0.20
C LYS A 125 0.77 8.21 0.92
N ALA A 126 1.20 9.44 0.65
CA ALA A 126 1.81 10.32 1.65
C ALA A 126 0.80 10.82 2.68
N ARG A 127 -0.36 11.34 2.23
CA ARG A 127 -1.39 11.98 3.09
C ARG A 127 -2.70 11.22 3.18
N GLY A 128 -2.77 9.97 2.70
CA GLY A 128 -4.01 9.19 2.66
C GLY A 128 -4.81 9.33 3.96
N LEU A 129 -5.95 10.03 3.87
CA LEU A 129 -6.81 10.44 4.99
C LEU A 129 -7.33 9.24 5.82
N GLU A 130 -7.22 8.03 5.28
CA GLU A 130 -7.60 6.75 5.90
C GLU A 130 -6.41 5.97 6.50
N LYS A 131 -5.20 6.55 6.55
CA LYS A 131 -4.08 5.86 7.18
C LYS A 131 -4.39 5.61 8.65
N LYS A 132 -4.40 4.33 9.01
CA LYS A 132 -4.53 3.83 10.38
C LYS A 132 -3.54 4.52 11.35
N ILE A 133 -2.38 4.97 10.84
CA ILE A 133 -1.41 5.79 11.59
C ILE A 133 -2.04 7.05 12.22
N VAL A 134 -2.87 7.78 11.47
CA VAL A 134 -3.45 9.07 11.90
C VAL A 134 -4.87 8.92 12.47
N ASN A 135 -5.46 7.73 12.34
CA ASN A 135 -6.77 7.38 12.88
C ASN A 135 -6.64 6.15 13.80
N PRO A 136 -6.05 6.30 14.99
CA PRO A 136 -5.85 5.17 15.89
C PRO A 136 -7.17 4.62 16.40
N ILE A 137 -7.28 3.29 16.46
CA ILE A 137 -8.37 2.59 17.13
C ILE A 137 -7.85 2.08 18.47
N ASP A 138 -8.64 2.27 19.53
CA ASP A 138 -8.32 1.80 20.89
C ASP A 138 -8.01 0.30 20.93
N LYS A 139 -7.13 -0.10 21.86
CA LYS A 139 -6.77 -1.51 22.08
C LYS A 139 -7.88 -2.31 22.74
N GLU A 140 -8.74 -1.63 23.49
CA GLU A 140 -9.93 -2.25 24.02
C GLU A 140 -11.03 -2.24 22.96
N ARG A 141 -11.50 -3.44 22.58
CA ARG A 141 -12.55 -3.59 21.58
C ARG A 141 -13.90 -3.20 22.19
N LYS A 142 -14.61 -2.28 21.55
CA LYS A 142 -15.99 -1.94 21.92
C LYS A 142 -16.92 -3.14 21.70
N GLY A 143 -17.80 -3.40 22.67
CA GLY A 143 -18.78 -4.48 22.64
C GLY A 143 -20.13 -4.04 22.07
N VAL A 144 -21.08 -4.96 21.98
CA VAL A 144 -22.45 -4.69 21.49
C VAL A 144 -23.13 -3.55 22.26
N LEU A 145 -22.94 -3.48 23.59
CA LEU A 145 -23.54 -2.44 24.43
C LEU A 145 -23.10 -1.02 24.05
N ASP A 146 -21.91 -0.85 23.47
CA ASP A 146 -21.40 0.46 23.02
C ASP A 146 -22.12 1.00 21.78
N PHE A 147 -22.85 0.14 21.08
CA PHE A 147 -23.64 0.46 19.89
C PHE A 147 -25.14 0.40 20.17
N CYS A 148 -25.52 0.31 21.45
CA CYS A 148 -26.90 0.35 21.90
C CYS A 148 -27.23 1.73 22.50
N PHE A 149 -28.41 2.23 22.14
CA PHE A 149 -28.94 3.52 22.56
C PHE A 149 -30.33 3.34 23.12
N VAL A 150 -30.74 4.22 24.03
CA VAL A 150 -32.10 4.22 24.59
C VAL A 150 -32.75 5.55 24.24
N TYR A 151 -34.00 5.48 23.79
CA TYR A 151 -34.83 6.66 23.61
C TYR A 151 -35.43 7.06 24.96
N ASP A 152 -35.11 8.27 25.41
CA ASP A 152 -35.53 8.81 26.70
C ASP A 152 -35.84 10.31 26.56
N GLU A 153 -37.04 10.72 26.97
CA GLU A 153 -37.50 12.12 26.95
C GLU A 153 -37.19 12.91 25.65
N GLY A 154 -37.39 12.30 24.49
CA GLY A 154 -37.14 12.96 23.20
C GLY A 154 -35.69 12.93 22.73
N LYS A 155 -34.79 12.29 23.47
CA LYS A 155 -33.36 12.20 23.18
C LYS A 155 -32.93 10.74 23.04
N SER A 156 -31.80 10.55 22.36
CA SER A 156 -31.09 9.26 22.31
C SER A 156 -29.90 9.32 23.25
N ILE A 157 -29.89 8.47 24.28
CA ILE A 157 -28.79 8.33 25.24
C ILE A 157 -28.10 6.98 25.09
N ARG A 158 -26.86 6.83 25.57
CA ARG A 158 -26.13 5.55 25.49
C ARG A 158 -26.74 4.54 26.46
N LEU A 159 -26.86 3.27 26.04
CA LEU A 159 -27.41 2.21 26.91
C LEU A 159 -26.63 2.09 28.23
N LYS A 160 -25.29 2.09 28.19
CA LYS A 160 -24.46 2.02 29.40
C LYS A 160 -24.76 3.15 30.39
N GLN A 161 -25.08 4.34 29.88
CA GLN A 161 -25.45 5.48 30.71
C GLN A 161 -26.85 5.27 31.31
N PHE A 162 -27.83 4.87 30.49
CA PHE A 162 -29.19 4.56 30.94
C PHE A 162 -29.22 3.49 32.04
N LEU A 163 -28.46 2.40 31.87
CA LEU A 163 -28.37 1.33 32.87
C LEU A 163 -27.77 1.83 34.18
N LYS A 164 -26.72 2.66 34.11
CA LYS A 164 -26.11 3.27 35.29
C LYS A 164 -27.06 4.23 36.00
N ASP A 165 -27.78 5.08 35.27
CA ASP A 165 -28.70 6.07 35.83
C ASP A 165 -29.91 5.43 36.52
N LYS A 166 -30.31 4.24 36.06
CA LYS A 166 -31.38 3.44 36.68
C LYS A 166 -30.88 2.41 37.70
N ASP A 167 -29.57 2.31 37.92
CA ASP A 167 -28.94 1.28 38.76
C ASP A 167 -29.34 -0.16 38.38
N VAL A 168 -29.34 -0.43 37.07
CA VAL A 168 -29.76 -1.71 36.48
C VAL A 168 -28.56 -2.48 35.92
N ASP A 169 -28.45 -3.75 36.29
CA ASP A 169 -27.52 -4.68 35.64
C ASP A 169 -28.10 -5.21 34.31
N GLN A 170 -27.29 -5.15 33.25
CA GLN A 170 -27.64 -5.69 31.93
C GLN A 170 -27.97 -7.19 31.99
N ALA A 171 -27.41 -7.95 32.94
CA ALA A 171 -27.67 -9.37 33.12
C ALA A 171 -29.12 -9.64 33.58
N ASN A 172 -29.72 -8.70 34.31
CA ASN A 172 -31.10 -8.78 34.80
C ASN A 172 -32.12 -8.22 33.80
N CYS A 173 -31.67 -7.88 32.58
CA CYS A 173 -32.54 -7.28 31.57
C CYS A 173 -33.14 -8.32 30.61
N GLY A 174 -34.42 -8.16 30.30
CA GLY A 174 -35.10 -8.85 29.22
C GLY A 174 -35.29 -7.94 28.02
N LEU A 175 -35.04 -8.45 26.81
CA LEU A 175 -35.36 -7.73 25.57
C LEU A 175 -36.49 -8.42 24.81
N SER A 176 -37.46 -7.64 24.34
CA SER A 176 -38.42 -8.07 23.32
C SER A 176 -38.30 -7.21 22.07
N SER A 177 -38.22 -7.82 20.89
CA SER A 177 -38.20 -7.07 19.63
C SER A 177 -39.49 -6.27 19.44
N VAL A 178 -39.36 -5.07 18.88
CA VAL A 178 -40.51 -4.24 18.51
C VAL A 178 -40.89 -4.53 17.05
N PRO A 179 -42.10 -5.02 16.76
CA PRO A 179 -42.54 -5.27 15.39
C PRO A 179 -42.40 -4.03 14.50
N HIS A 180 -41.94 -4.24 13.27
CA HIS A 180 -41.72 -3.20 12.25
C HIS A 180 -40.66 -2.13 12.56
N PHE A 181 -40.01 -2.18 13.73
CA PHE A 181 -38.92 -1.28 14.12
C PHE A 181 -37.62 -2.07 14.21
N ARG A 182 -36.92 -2.19 13.08
CA ARG A 182 -35.69 -2.98 12.97
C ARG A 182 -34.61 -2.46 13.94
N GLY A 183 -34.04 -3.37 14.72
CA GLY A 183 -33.01 -3.05 15.71
C GLY A 183 -33.56 -2.43 16.99
N CYS A 184 -34.87 -2.26 17.12
CA CYS A 184 -35.48 -1.74 18.34
C CYS A 184 -36.03 -2.85 19.24
N TYR A 185 -35.83 -2.68 20.55
CA TYR A 185 -36.21 -3.64 21.57
C TYR A 185 -36.77 -2.91 22.78
N ASN A 186 -37.87 -3.41 23.34
CA ASN A 186 -38.28 -3.00 24.68
C ASN A 186 -37.36 -3.65 25.71
N ILE A 187 -36.89 -2.85 26.68
CA ILE A 187 -36.09 -3.32 27.81
C ILE A 187 -37.02 -3.56 29.00
N PHE A 188 -36.89 -4.72 29.63
CA PHE A 188 -37.52 -5.09 30.88
C PHE A 188 -36.42 -5.39 31.90
N GLU A 189 -36.70 -5.23 33.17
CA GLU A 189 -35.74 -5.50 34.25
C GLU A 189 -36.45 -6.27 35.35
N SER A 190 -35.79 -7.31 35.86
CA SER A 190 -36.27 -8.08 36.99
C SER A 190 -35.13 -8.91 37.58
N ILE A 191 -35.07 -8.98 38.91
CA ILE A 191 -34.17 -9.88 39.65
C ILE A 191 -34.84 -11.25 39.89
N GLU A 192 -36.17 -11.32 39.87
CA GLU A 192 -36.93 -12.56 40.12
C GLU A 192 -37.08 -13.44 38.87
N ILE A 193 -37.42 -12.82 37.74
CA ILE A 193 -37.51 -13.48 36.43
C ILE A 193 -36.11 -13.66 35.84
N PRO A 194 -35.70 -14.89 35.48
CA PRO A 194 -34.36 -15.17 34.94
C PRO A 194 -34.28 -14.77 33.46
N TYR A 195 -34.22 -13.46 33.19
CA TYR A 195 -33.98 -12.94 31.86
C TYR A 195 -32.57 -13.32 31.36
N LYS A 196 -32.37 -13.31 30.04
CA LYS A 196 -31.12 -13.73 29.39
C LYS A 196 -30.04 -12.65 29.37
N GLY A 197 -30.32 -11.47 29.92
CA GLY A 197 -29.53 -10.26 29.77
C GLY A 197 -29.59 -9.65 28.35
N ILE A 198 -29.10 -8.42 28.22
CA ILE A 198 -28.99 -7.71 26.93
C ILE A 198 -27.94 -8.40 26.05
N VAL A 199 -26.80 -8.78 26.65
CA VAL A 199 -25.68 -9.48 26.00
C VAL A 199 -25.27 -10.65 26.90
N LYS A 200 -25.20 -11.86 26.32
CA LYS A 200 -24.90 -13.09 27.08
C LYS A 200 -23.43 -13.27 27.42
N LYS A 201 -22.56 -12.84 26.52
CA LYS A 201 -21.09 -13.01 26.59
C LYS A 201 -20.42 -11.79 25.99
N GLU A 202 -19.25 -11.43 26.47
CA GLU A 202 -18.49 -10.27 25.96
C GLU A 202 -18.18 -10.36 24.46
N ASP A 203 -18.00 -11.56 23.91
CA ASP A 203 -17.71 -11.83 22.49
C ASP A 203 -18.95 -11.90 21.60
N SER A 204 -20.15 -11.65 22.14
CA SER A 204 -21.39 -11.66 21.38
C SER A 204 -21.37 -10.59 20.28
N ASN A 205 -21.92 -10.93 19.11
CA ASN A 205 -22.07 -9.99 17.99
C ASN A 205 -23.52 -9.46 17.84
N ASP A 206 -24.39 -9.82 18.78
CA ASP A 206 -25.80 -9.42 18.76
C ASP A 206 -26.34 -9.31 20.19
N VAL A 207 -27.52 -8.69 20.31
CA VAL A 207 -28.29 -8.65 21.56
C VAL A 207 -29.10 -9.94 21.75
N SER A 208 -29.49 -10.23 22.99
CA SER A 208 -30.23 -11.43 23.36
C SER A 208 -31.67 -11.11 23.75
N THR A 209 -32.64 -11.76 23.11
CA THR A 209 -34.06 -11.62 23.46
C THR A 209 -34.51 -12.62 24.51
N SER A 210 -35.35 -12.14 25.42
CA SER A 210 -35.96 -12.92 26.50
C SER A 210 -37.44 -13.18 26.23
N SER A 211 -37.97 -14.26 26.81
CA SER A 211 -39.42 -14.45 26.87
C SER A 211 -39.96 -13.55 27.98
N ILE A 212 -40.88 -12.64 27.66
CA ILE A 212 -41.42 -11.66 28.61
C ILE A 212 -42.80 -12.11 29.08
N PRO A 213 -43.01 -12.34 30.39
CA PRO A 213 -44.33 -12.65 30.94
C PRO A 213 -45.38 -11.56 30.66
N LYS A 214 -46.66 -11.95 30.63
CA LYS A 214 -47.75 -10.98 30.45
C LYS A 214 -47.85 -10.07 31.68
N GLY A 215 -47.97 -8.77 31.45
CA GLY A 215 -48.14 -7.76 32.51
C GLY A 215 -46.87 -7.00 32.86
N GLU A 216 -45.71 -7.49 32.42
CA GLU A 216 -44.42 -6.79 32.56
C GLU A 216 -44.45 -5.45 31.83
N LYS A 217 -43.91 -4.41 32.47
CA LYS A 217 -43.82 -3.07 31.89
C LYS A 217 -42.39 -2.79 31.45
N PRO A 218 -42.17 -2.29 30.22
CA PRO A 218 -40.84 -1.94 29.78
C PRO A 218 -40.33 -0.72 30.54
N ILE A 219 -39.04 -0.72 30.86
CA ILE A 219 -38.33 0.40 31.48
C ILE A 219 -37.73 1.36 30.45
N GLY A 220 -37.70 0.98 29.16
CA GLY A 220 -37.22 1.83 28.07
C GLY A 220 -37.28 1.17 26.69
N LEU A 221 -37.09 1.97 25.64
CA LEU A 221 -36.98 1.53 24.25
C LEU A 221 -35.52 1.64 23.79
N MET A 222 -34.89 0.49 23.53
CA MET A 222 -33.53 0.38 23.04
C MET A 222 -33.48 0.33 21.52
N TYR A 223 -32.46 0.92 20.91
CA TYR A 223 -32.03 0.70 19.54
C TYR A 223 -30.60 0.14 19.52
N PHE A 224 -30.38 -0.98 18.83
CA PHE A 224 -29.06 -1.53 18.56
C PHE A 224 -28.64 -1.21 17.12
N ASN A 225 -27.59 -0.39 16.98
CA ASN A 225 -26.98 -0.10 15.68
C ASN A 225 -26.08 -1.25 15.20
N LYS A 226 -26.72 -2.36 14.78
CA LYS A 226 -26.03 -3.58 14.35
C LYS A 226 -25.11 -3.37 13.15
N ASP A 227 -25.52 -2.54 12.19
CA ASP A 227 -24.71 -2.25 11.00
C ASP A 227 -23.46 -1.43 11.36
N GLY A 228 -23.59 -0.46 12.27
CA GLY A 228 -22.47 0.29 12.84
C GLY A 228 -21.50 -0.60 13.61
N TYR A 229 -22.00 -1.53 14.44
CA TYR A 229 -21.18 -2.49 15.16
C TYR A 229 -20.41 -3.42 14.22
N SER A 230 -21.09 -3.95 13.19
CA SER A 230 -20.47 -4.83 12.19
C SER A 230 -19.36 -4.10 11.41
N THR A 231 -19.62 -2.85 11.01
CA THR A 231 -18.63 -2.00 10.33
C THR A 231 -17.43 -1.72 11.23
N TYR A 232 -17.67 -1.42 12.51
CA TYR A 232 -16.62 -1.23 13.49
C TYR A 232 -15.77 -2.48 13.67
N CYS A 233 -16.37 -3.67 13.82
CA CYS A 233 -15.63 -4.91 14.01
C CYS A 233 -14.70 -5.22 12.84
N LYS A 234 -15.17 -4.98 11.60
CA LYS A 234 -14.34 -5.11 10.40
C LYS A 234 -13.14 -4.14 10.45
N LYS A 235 -13.40 -2.85 10.70
CA LYS A 235 -12.35 -1.83 10.79
C LYS A 235 -11.36 -2.09 11.92
N TYR A 236 -11.83 -2.57 13.07
CA TYR A 236 -11.02 -2.93 14.23
C TYR A 236 -10.06 -4.06 13.88
N LYS A 237 -10.59 -5.16 13.32
CA LYS A 237 -9.78 -6.30 12.88
C LYS A 237 -8.71 -5.88 11.87
N GLU A 238 -9.13 -5.18 10.81
CA GLU A 238 -8.21 -4.67 9.79
C GLU A 238 -7.14 -3.77 10.43
N TYR A 239 -7.53 -2.87 11.35
CA TYR A 239 -6.60 -1.97 12.03
C TYR A 239 -5.53 -2.74 12.80
N TRP A 240 -5.93 -3.69 13.65
CA TRP A 240 -4.99 -4.42 14.48
C TRP A 240 -4.14 -5.43 13.71
N GLU A 241 -4.66 -6.05 12.65
CA GLU A 241 -3.83 -6.81 11.69
C GLU A 241 -2.77 -5.92 11.04
N TRP A 242 -3.14 -4.68 10.67
CA TRP A 242 -2.15 -3.72 10.17
C TRP A 242 -1.16 -3.29 11.26
N VAL A 243 -1.57 -3.16 12.52
CA VAL A 243 -0.65 -2.87 13.64
C VAL A 243 0.38 -3.98 13.81
N GLU A 244 -0.04 -5.24 13.65
CA GLU A 244 0.85 -6.41 13.72
C GLU A 244 1.82 -6.49 12.54
N LEU A 245 1.36 -6.16 11.33
CA LEU A 245 2.14 -6.31 10.09
C LEU A 245 2.87 -5.02 9.65
N ARG A 246 2.67 -3.89 10.33
CA ARG A 246 3.26 -2.60 9.89
C ARG A 246 4.78 -2.63 10.01
N ASN A 247 5.43 -1.88 9.12
CA ASN A 247 6.82 -1.50 9.29
C ASN A 247 6.93 -0.48 10.46
N GLU A 248 7.47 -0.94 11.59
CA GLU A 248 7.60 -0.12 12.80
C GLU A 248 8.47 1.12 12.62
N GLU A 249 9.55 1.02 11.85
CA GLU A 249 10.48 2.13 11.66
C GLU A 249 9.83 3.27 10.91
N ARG A 250 9.13 2.96 9.82
CA ARG A 250 8.35 3.94 9.05
C ARG A 250 7.30 4.62 9.92
N PHE A 251 6.65 3.88 10.81
CA PHE A 251 5.71 4.43 11.77
C PHE A 251 6.40 5.36 12.79
N LYS A 252 7.55 4.94 13.35
CA LYS A 252 8.36 5.76 14.27
C LYS A 252 8.83 7.04 13.60
N THR A 253 9.29 7.00 12.35
CA THR A 253 9.68 8.20 11.59
C THR A 253 8.52 9.17 11.46
N THR A 254 7.33 8.68 11.06
CA THR A 254 6.15 9.54 10.92
C THR A 254 5.70 10.17 12.24
N GLN A 255 5.74 9.41 13.34
CA GLN A 255 5.47 9.97 14.68
C GLN A 255 6.53 10.97 15.12
N ALA A 256 7.82 10.66 14.90
CA ALA A 256 8.93 11.44 15.42
C ALA A 256 8.95 12.88 14.86
N HIS A 257 8.62 13.07 13.58
CA HIS A 257 8.53 14.42 13.03
C HIS A 257 7.18 15.11 13.28
N GLY A 258 6.14 14.38 13.71
CA GLY A 258 4.86 14.96 14.17
C GLY A 258 3.99 15.64 13.10
N LYS A 259 4.36 15.56 11.82
CA LYS A 259 3.72 16.33 10.72
C LYS A 259 2.55 15.61 10.03
N ASN A 260 2.13 14.44 10.53
CA ASN A 260 0.98 13.67 10.04
C ASN A 260 0.99 13.36 8.53
N TYR A 261 2.17 13.13 7.94
CA TYR A 261 2.33 12.62 6.58
C TYR A 261 3.52 11.65 6.49
N ASP A 262 3.56 10.86 5.44
CA ASP A 262 4.66 9.92 5.19
C ASP A 262 5.80 10.59 4.40
N SER A 263 6.85 10.96 5.11
CA SER A 263 8.04 11.62 4.57
C SER A 263 8.79 10.80 3.52
N LYS A 264 8.79 9.47 3.63
CA LYS A 264 9.41 8.57 2.62
C LYS A 264 8.68 8.68 1.28
N ASN A 265 7.34 8.67 1.29
CA ASN A 265 6.57 8.86 0.06
C ASN A 265 6.77 10.24 -0.56
N MET A 266 6.89 11.30 0.25
CA MET A 266 7.18 12.63 -0.27
C MET A 266 8.59 12.72 -0.86
N MET A 267 9.60 12.17 -0.19
CA MET A 267 10.95 12.08 -0.74
C MET A 267 10.95 11.35 -2.10
N HIS A 268 10.25 10.21 -2.21
CA HIS A 268 10.10 9.50 -3.50
C HIS A 268 9.45 10.37 -4.57
N THR A 269 8.42 11.13 -4.20
CA THR A 269 7.73 12.06 -5.12
C THR A 269 8.71 13.08 -5.70
N ILE A 270 9.47 13.74 -4.84
CA ILE A 270 10.43 14.77 -5.26
C ILE A 270 11.57 14.15 -6.09
N ARG A 271 12.12 13.02 -5.65
CA ARG A 271 13.16 12.27 -6.38
C ARG A 271 12.73 11.94 -7.80
N LEU A 272 11.51 11.42 -7.99
CA LEU A 272 10.99 11.05 -9.30
C LEU A 272 10.81 12.26 -10.22
N LEU A 273 10.31 13.38 -9.70
CA LEU A 273 10.17 14.61 -10.49
C LEU A 273 11.53 15.14 -10.95
N ARG A 274 12.54 15.09 -10.08
CA ARG A 274 13.92 15.48 -10.41
C ARG A 274 14.56 14.57 -11.46
N VAL A 275 14.40 13.25 -11.32
CA VAL A 275 14.84 12.29 -12.35
C VAL A 275 14.14 12.55 -13.69
N ALA A 276 12.82 12.83 -13.67
CA ALA A 276 12.08 13.12 -14.90
C ALA A 276 12.56 14.41 -15.57
N LYS A 277 13.00 15.41 -14.79
CA LYS A 277 13.60 16.64 -15.29
C LYS A 277 14.95 16.38 -15.96
N GLU A 278 15.84 15.62 -15.30
CA GLU A 278 17.14 15.21 -15.87
C GLU A 278 16.97 14.44 -17.19
N ILE A 279 15.99 13.54 -17.27
CA ILE A 279 15.69 12.83 -18.52
C ILE A 279 15.33 13.82 -19.64
N ALA A 280 14.52 14.83 -19.36
CA ALA A 280 14.10 15.81 -20.36
C ALA A 280 15.23 16.72 -20.85
N GLU A 281 16.10 17.14 -19.92
CA GLU A 281 17.20 18.09 -20.16
C GLU A 281 18.44 17.41 -20.74
N GLU A 282 18.80 16.24 -20.23
CA GLU A 282 20.08 15.58 -20.52
C GLU A 282 19.91 14.31 -21.37
N GLY A 283 18.69 13.79 -21.53
CA GLY A 283 18.46 12.49 -22.19
C GLY A 283 19.02 11.31 -21.40
N LYS A 284 19.23 11.46 -20.08
CA LYS A 284 19.83 10.45 -19.21
C LYS A 284 19.05 10.30 -17.91
N LEU A 285 19.04 9.08 -17.37
CA LEU A 285 18.52 8.78 -16.03
C LEU A 285 19.70 8.62 -15.06
N ASN A 286 19.79 9.47 -14.04
CA ASN A 286 20.80 9.34 -12.99
C ASN A 286 20.21 8.68 -11.73
N VAL A 287 20.62 7.44 -11.47
CA VAL A 287 20.18 6.68 -10.29
C VAL A 287 20.83 7.26 -9.04
N LYS A 288 22.17 7.36 -8.98
CA LYS A 288 22.87 7.97 -7.84
C LYS A 288 22.52 9.46 -7.74
N ARG A 289 21.91 9.88 -6.63
CA ARG A 289 21.37 11.25 -6.51
C ARG A 289 22.44 12.26 -6.11
N PRO A 290 22.62 13.35 -6.89
CA PRO A 290 23.52 14.43 -6.49
C PRO A 290 22.94 15.26 -5.33
N ASP A 291 21.61 15.25 -5.17
CA ASP A 291 20.85 16.02 -4.16
C ASP A 291 20.54 15.20 -2.89
N ARG A 292 21.46 14.31 -2.51
CA ARG A 292 21.31 13.36 -1.39
C ARG A 292 20.83 14.02 -0.10
N ASP A 293 21.54 15.06 0.35
CA ASP A 293 21.27 15.68 1.65
C ASP A 293 19.89 16.33 1.71
N PHE A 294 19.47 16.97 0.61
CA PHE A 294 18.13 17.51 0.48
C PHE A 294 17.07 16.40 0.56
N LEU A 295 17.22 15.31 -0.20
CA LEU A 295 16.27 14.20 -0.19
C LEU A 295 16.20 13.50 1.18
N LEU A 296 17.33 13.39 1.89
CA LEU A 296 17.34 12.86 3.25
C LEU A 296 16.67 13.80 4.25
N ASN A 297 16.83 15.11 4.13
CA ASN A 297 16.07 16.08 4.93
C ASN A 297 14.56 15.97 4.69
N VAL A 298 14.13 15.75 3.45
CA VAL A 298 12.73 15.43 3.15
C VAL A 298 12.31 14.12 3.85
N LYS A 299 13.11 13.06 3.76
CA LYS A 299 12.84 11.76 4.41
C LYS A 299 12.78 11.87 5.95
N MET A 300 13.56 12.77 6.55
CA MET A 300 13.53 13.05 8.00
C MET A 300 12.34 13.91 8.44
N GLY A 301 11.55 14.45 7.49
CA GLY A 301 10.38 15.27 7.81
C GLY A 301 10.72 16.71 8.16
N THR A 302 11.87 17.22 7.73
CA THR A 302 12.31 18.61 8.01
C THR A 302 11.32 19.65 7.45
N TYR A 303 10.67 19.36 6.33
CA TYR A 303 9.77 20.28 5.62
C TYR A 303 8.29 20.03 5.95
N GLU A 304 7.46 21.05 5.79
CA GLU A 304 6.00 20.88 5.84
C GLU A 304 5.48 20.17 4.60
N TYR A 305 4.40 19.42 4.76
CA TYR A 305 3.79 18.70 3.64
C TYR A 305 3.31 19.66 2.56
N ASP A 306 2.66 20.76 2.94
CA ASP A 306 2.05 21.67 1.98
C ASP A 306 3.11 22.40 1.16
N ASP A 307 4.29 22.70 1.74
CA ASP A 307 5.45 23.23 1.02
C ASP A 307 5.99 22.21 0.00
N LEU A 308 6.17 20.95 0.41
CA LEU A 308 6.62 19.89 -0.50
C LEU A 308 5.61 19.61 -1.62
N LEU A 309 4.32 19.71 -1.31
CA LEU A 309 3.26 19.53 -2.31
C LEU A 309 3.23 20.71 -3.30
N ALA A 310 3.43 21.94 -2.84
CA ALA A 310 3.56 23.11 -3.71
C ALA A 310 4.77 22.95 -4.64
N GLN A 311 5.93 22.58 -4.09
CA GLN A 311 7.14 22.32 -4.87
C GLN A 311 6.93 21.20 -5.90
N ALA A 312 6.27 20.11 -5.52
CA ALA A 312 5.97 19.00 -6.44
C ALA A 312 5.03 19.41 -7.59
N LYS A 313 4.09 20.32 -7.35
CA LYS A 313 3.20 20.86 -8.39
C LYS A 313 3.98 21.75 -9.36
N GLU A 314 4.82 22.65 -8.85
CA GLU A 314 5.66 23.52 -9.66
C GLU A 314 6.60 22.71 -10.58
N MET A 315 7.32 21.73 -10.02
CA MET A 315 8.17 20.83 -10.82
C MET A 315 7.37 20.11 -11.91
N LYS A 316 6.14 19.65 -11.61
CA LYS A 316 5.31 18.97 -12.61
C LYS A 316 4.87 19.89 -13.75
N GLU A 317 4.60 21.17 -13.46
CA GLU A 317 4.29 22.18 -14.47
C GLU A 317 5.53 22.43 -15.36
N GLU A 318 6.71 22.60 -14.74
CA GLU A 318 7.99 22.74 -15.45
C GLU A 318 8.28 21.57 -16.40
N LEU A 319 8.02 20.32 -15.97
CA LEU A 319 8.18 19.14 -16.81
C LEU A 319 7.37 19.23 -18.11
N SER A 320 6.24 19.95 -18.15
CA SER A 320 5.49 20.09 -19.39
C SER A 320 6.27 20.84 -20.45
N THR A 321 6.83 21.98 -20.09
CA THR A 321 7.66 22.81 -20.96
C THR A 321 8.95 22.10 -21.38
N LEU A 322 9.60 21.39 -20.44
CA LEU A 322 10.86 20.69 -20.72
C LEU A 322 10.66 19.56 -21.74
N TYR A 323 9.65 18.72 -21.57
CA TYR A 323 9.39 17.60 -22.48
C TYR A 323 8.86 18.05 -23.85
N GLU A 324 8.15 19.18 -23.93
CA GLU A 324 7.75 19.77 -25.20
C GLU A 324 8.96 20.17 -26.05
N ASN A 325 10.00 20.74 -25.41
CA ASN A 325 11.23 21.19 -26.06
C ASN A 325 12.34 20.12 -26.13
N SER A 326 12.13 18.94 -25.56
CA SER A 326 13.13 17.87 -25.53
C SER A 326 13.34 17.23 -26.91
N THR A 327 14.58 16.77 -27.16
CA THR A 327 14.98 16.03 -28.37
C THR A 327 14.65 14.54 -28.30
N LEU A 328 14.13 14.06 -27.17
CA LEU A 328 13.70 12.67 -27.01
C LEU A 328 12.60 12.29 -28.02
N PRO A 329 12.56 11.03 -28.48
CA PRO A 329 11.45 10.55 -29.31
C PRO A 329 10.13 10.59 -28.53
N ASP A 330 9.00 10.70 -29.21
CA ASP A 330 7.68 10.72 -28.55
C ASP A 330 7.40 9.40 -27.79
N GLN A 331 7.90 8.28 -28.32
CA GLN A 331 7.79 6.96 -27.71
C GLN A 331 8.96 6.06 -28.12
N PRO A 332 9.23 4.98 -27.36
CA PRO A 332 10.20 3.97 -27.77
C PRO A 332 9.73 3.24 -29.03
N ASP A 333 10.68 2.87 -29.88
CA ASP A 333 10.43 2.14 -31.13
C ASP A 333 10.06 0.67 -30.82
N ILE A 334 8.76 0.37 -30.86
CA ILE A 334 8.23 -0.94 -30.44
C ILE A 334 8.71 -2.07 -31.35
N ASP A 335 8.88 -1.81 -32.65
CA ASP A 335 9.35 -2.82 -33.59
C ASP A 335 10.80 -3.19 -33.28
N LYS A 336 11.66 -2.21 -33.01
CA LYS A 336 13.04 -2.47 -32.56
C LYS A 336 13.12 -3.15 -31.19
N VAL A 337 12.20 -2.85 -30.28
CA VAL A 337 12.13 -3.56 -28.98
C VAL A 337 11.75 -5.03 -29.18
N ASN A 338 10.84 -5.33 -30.12
CA ASN A 338 10.49 -6.70 -30.48
C ASN A 338 11.66 -7.43 -31.16
N GLU A 339 12.38 -6.77 -32.07
CA GLU A 339 13.59 -7.32 -32.68
C GLU A 339 14.64 -7.66 -31.63
N LEU A 340 14.88 -6.75 -30.67
CA LEU A 340 15.78 -6.98 -29.53
C LEU A 340 15.32 -8.19 -28.70
N LEU A 341 14.03 -8.27 -28.36
CA LEU A 341 13.48 -9.38 -27.58
C LEU A 341 13.72 -10.73 -28.26
N VAL A 342 13.40 -10.83 -29.56
CA VAL A 342 13.58 -12.06 -30.33
C VAL A 342 15.07 -12.41 -30.40
N LYS A 343 15.92 -11.43 -30.76
CA LYS A 343 17.37 -11.63 -30.86
C LYS A 343 17.97 -12.17 -29.57
N VAL A 344 17.77 -11.46 -28.45
CA VAL A 344 18.32 -11.84 -27.14
C VAL A 344 17.83 -13.23 -26.72
N ARG A 345 16.53 -13.53 -26.90
CA ARG A 345 16.01 -14.85 -26.52
C ARG A 345 16.59 -15.97 -27.38
N SER A 346 16.65 -15.77 -28.70
CA SER A 346 17.18 -16.76 -29.63
C SER A 346 18.66 -17.04 -29.38
N GLU A 347 19.46 -15.99 -29.17
CA GLU A 347 20.87 -16.14 -28.84
C GLU A 347 21.05 -16.85 -27.50
N PHE A 348 20.30 -16.48 -26.46
CA PHE A 348 20.36 -17.17 -25.17
C PHE A 348 20.05 -18.68 -25.29
N TYR A 349 18.97 -19.05 -25.99
CA TYR A 349 18.63 -20.47 -26.18
C TYR A 349 19.63 -21.24 -27.03
N SER A 350 20.39 -20.57 -27.89
CA SER A 350 21.45 -21.23 -28.66
C SER A 350 22.72 -21.52 -27.83
N LEU A 351 22.86 -20.92 -26.64
CA LEU A 351 23.96 -21.20 -25.72
C LEU A 351 23.70 -22.43 -24.84
N ASP A 352 22.42 -22.79 -24.67
CA ASP A 352 21.97 -23.95 -23.90
C ASP A 352 21.83 -25.24 -24.76
N GLU A 353 22.00 -25.13 -26.08
CA GLU A 353 22.04 -26.24 -27.06
C GLU A 353 23.48 -26.71 -27.32
#